data_AF-A0A662MNH0-F1
#
_entry.id   AF-A0A662MNH0-F1
#
_cell.length_a   1.000
_cell.length_b   1.000
_cell.length_c   1.000
_cell.angle_alpha   90.00
_cell.angle_beta   90.00
_cell.angle_gamma   90.00
#
_symmetry.space_group_name_H-M   'P 1'
#
loop_
_entity.id
_entity.type
_entity.pdbx_description
1 polymer ?
#
loop_
_entity_poly.entity_id
_entity_poly.type
_entity_poly.pdbx_seq_one_letter_code
_entity_poly.pdbx_strand_id
1 'polypeptide(L)'
;ATGGLRDGLDVARALSLGAALGGFARGVLKDAVESKEALMVRLQTIIEELKVALALQGIKRARDARERPGILLGQTAEIAKEMERRGL
;
A
#
# COMPACT_ATOMS: atom_id res chain seq x y z
N ALA A 1 2.30 5.37 -4.96
CA ALA A 1 0.88 5.67 -4.67
C ALA A 1 0.80 6.61 -3.47
N THR A 2 -0.07 7.62 -3.47
CA THR A 2 -0.11 8.65 -2.42
C THR A 2 -1.51 8.98 -1.89
N GLY A 3 -2.58 8.57 -2.59
CA GLY A 3 -3.97 8.82 -2.20
C GLY A 3 -4.66 7.57 -1.69
N GLY A 4 -5.45 7.70 -0.62
CA GLY A 4 -6.32 6.63 -0.11
C GLY A 4 -5.63 5.52 0.68
N LEU A 5 -4.30 5.56 0.88
CA LEU A 5 -3.59 4.61 1.72
C LEU A 5 -3.95 4.83 3.20
N ARG A 6 -4.39 3.77 3.89
CA ARG A 6 -4.84 3.84 5.28
C ARG A 6 -3.88 3.18 6.26
N ASP A 7 -3.21 2.11 5.84
CA ASP A 7 -2.40 1.25 6.69
C ASP A 7 -1.24 0.62 5.89
N GLY A 8 -0.40 -0.18 6.56
CA GLY A 8 0.71 -0.88 5.91
C GLY A 8 0.29 -1.94 4.89
N LEU A 9 -0.91 -2.50 4.99
CA LEU A 9 -1.45 -3.47 4.03
C LEU A 9 -1.83 -2.79 2.71
N ASP A 10 -2.43 -1.61 2.76
CA ASP A 10 -2.69 -0.79 1.58
C ASP A 10 -1.37 -0.41 0.87
N VAL A 11 -0.30 -0.12 1.63
CA VAL A 11 1.04 0.09 1.04
C VAL A 11 1.53 -1.18 0.34
N ALA A 12 1.43 -2.35 0.98
CA ALA A 12 1.84 -3.61 0.38
C ALA A 12 1.10 -3.89 -0.95
N ARG A 13 -0.23 -3.66 -0.98
CA ARG A 13 -1.04 -3.77 -2.21
C ARG A 13 -0.56 -2.82 -3.29
N ALA A 14 -0.29 -1.55 -2.93
CA ALA A 14 0.20 -0.57 -3.89
C ALA A 14 1.55 -0.97 -4.49
N LEU A 15 2.48 -1.50 -3.67
CA LEU A 15 3.76 -2.01 -4.14
C LEU A 15 3.58 -3.21 -5.08
N SER A 16 2.69 -4.15 -4.74
CA SER A 16 2.37 -5.29 -5.61
C SER A 16 1.72 -4.87 -6.94
N LEU A 17 1.00 -3.76 -6.96
CA LEU A 17 0.46 -3.15 -8.19
C LEU A 17 1.50 -2.31 -8.97
N GLY A 18 2.77 -2.32 -8.55
CA GLY A 18 3.88 -1.68 -9.26
C GLY A 18 4.27 -0.29 -8.75
N ALA A 19 3.71 0.19 -7.63
CA ALA A 19 4.21 1.41 -7.02
C ALA A 19 5.63 1.22 -6.46
N ALA A 20 6.48 2.25 -6.56
CA ALA A 20 7.79 2.23 -5.92
C ALA A 20 7.72 2.57 -4.42
N LEU A 21 6.77 3.43 -4.02
CA LEU A 21 6.63 3.98 -2.67
C LEU A 21 5.15 4.24 -2.32
N GLY A 22 4.84 4.20 -1.03
CA GLY A 22 3.56 4.63 -0.44
C GLY A 22 3.71 5.96 0.31
N GLY A 23 2.86 6.94 0.03
CA GLY A 23 2.84 8.24 0.70
C GLY A 23 1.55 8.48 1.47
N PHE A 24 1.66 9.18 2.60
CA PHE A 24 0.52 9.51 3.47
C PHE A 24 0.38 11.03 3.61
N ALA A 25 -0.86 11.50 3.59
CA ALA A 25 -1.22 12.88 3.89
C ALA A 25 -2.34 12.90 4.93
N ARG A 26 -3.60 12.94 4.49
CA ARG A 26 -4.78 12.97 5.37
C ARG A 26 -4.81 11.83 6.40
N GLY A 27 -4.33 10.64 6.03
CA GLY A 27 -4.35 9.44 6.90
C GLY A 27 -3.44 9.49 8.14
N VAL A 28 -2.53 10.47 8.23
CA VAL A 28 -1.66 10.68 9.42
C VAL A 28 -1.79 12.10 9.98
N LEU A 29 -2.62 12.96 9.35
CA LEU A 29 -2.72 14.37 9.70
C LEU A 29 -3.27 14.57 11.12
N LYS A 30 -4.23 13.75 11.54
CA LYS A 30 -4.78 13.83 12.90
C LYS A 30 -3.69 13.60 13.95
N ASP A 31 -2.90 12.55 13.77
CA ASP A 31 -1.80 12.21 14.69
C ASP A 31 -0.73 13.31 14.70
N ALA A 32 -0.43 13.89 13.52
CA ALA A 32 0.49 15.02 13.39
C ALA A 32 0.02 16.29 14.11
N VAL A 33 -1.29 16.55 14.12
CA VAL A 33 -1.88 17.68 14.86
C VAL A 33 -1.86 17.41 16.37
N GLU A 34 -2.03 16.16 16.78
CA GLU A 34 -2.03 15.77 18.20
C GLU A 34 -0.64 15.94 18.83
N SER A 35 0.39 15.33 18.24
CA SER A 35 1.79 15.52 18.65
C SER A 35 2.77 14.86 17.68
N LYS A 36 4.05 15.24 17.77
CA LYS A 36 5.12 14.54 17.07
C LYS A 36 5.18 13.06 17.49
N GLU A 37 5.00 12.79 18.77
CA GLU A 37 5.07 11.46 19.37
C GLU A 37 3.92 10.58 18.84
N ALA A 38 2.70 11.11 18.79
CA ALA A 38 1.54 10.41 18.20
C ALA A 38 1.80 10.08 16.72
N LEU A 39 2.32 11.03 15.94
CA LEU A 39 2.69 10.78 14.55
C LEU A 39 3.76 9.69 14.40
N MET A 40 4.80 9.72 15.25
CA MET A 40 5.85 8.70 15.22
C MET A 40 5.30 7.31 15.55
N VAL A 41 4.41 7.20 16.54
CA VAL A 41 3.72 5.94 16.87
C VAL A 41 2.90 5.47 15.68
N ARG A 42 2.11 6.35 15.05
CA ARG A 42 1.30 6.02 13.87
C ARG A 42 2.15 5.50 12.71
N LEU A 43 3.23 6.20 12.38
CA LEU A 43 4.13 5.81 11.29
C LEU A 43 4.83 4.48 11.59
N GLN A 44 5.25 4.25 12.84
CA GLN A 44 5.86 2.99 13.25
C GLN A 44 4.88 1.82 13.12
N THR A 45 3.61 2.01 13.49
CA THR A 45 2.55 1.02 13.28
C THR A 45 2.37 0.67 11.81
N ILE A 46 2.28 1.68 10.93
CA ILE A 46 2.15 1.47 9.47
C ILE A 46 3.34 0.68 8.91
N ILE A 47 4.56 1.00 9.36
CA ILE A 47 5.77 0.28 8.95
C ILE A 47 5.72 -1.18 9.40
N GLU A 48 5.24 -1.44 10.61
CA GLU A 48 5.15 -2.80 11.14
C GLU A 48 4.06 -3.63 10.43
N GLU A 49 2.90 -3.03 10.17
CA GLU A 49 1.84 -3.64 9.35
C GLU A 49 2.35 -4.02 7.95
N LEU A 50 3.14 -3.14 7.32
CA LEU A 50 3.76 -3.42 6.03
C LEU A 50 4.72 -4.61 6.12
N LYS A 51 5.59 -4.65 7.14
CA LYS A 51 6.51 -5.77 7.35
C LYS A 51 5.75 -7.09 7.56
N VAL A 52 4.71 -7.07 8.40
CA VAL A 52 3.86 -8.25 8.63
C VAL A 52 3.20 -8.71 7.34
N ALA A 53 2.60 -7.80 6.56
CA ALA A 53 1.97 -8.12 5.28
C ALA A 53 2.95 -8.75 4.28
N LEU A 54 4.18 -8.23 4.19
CA LEU A 54 5.23 -8.79 3.33
C LEU A 54 5.75 -10.14 3.86
N ALA A 55 5.94 -10.27 5.18
CA ALA A 55 6.43 -11.48 5.82
C ALA A 55 5.45 -12.66 5.66
N LEU A 56 4.14 -12.43 5.79
CA LEU A 56 3.10 -13.44 5.57
C LEU A 56 3.07 -13.95 4.13
N GLN A 57 3.58 -13.16 3.18
CA GLN A 57 3.74 -13.56 1.79
C GLN A 57 5.13 -14.16 1.52
N GLY A 58 6.05 -14.17 2.47
CA GLY A 58 7.44 -14.60 2.26
C GLY A 58 8.26 -13.64 1.39
N ILE A 59 7.91 -12.35 1.37
CA ILE A 59 8.64 -11.30 0.66
C ILE A 59 9.66 -10.68 1.62
N LYS A 60 10.95 -10.70 1.24
CA LYS A 60 12.03 -10.17 2.09
C LYS A 60 12.31 -8.68 1.88
N ARG A 61 12.08 -8.16 0.68
CA ARG A 61 12.30 -6.73 0.36
C ARG A 61 11.04 -6.16 -0.26
N ALA A 62 10.65 -4.96 0.18
CA ALA A 62 9.44 -4.29 -0.30
C ALA A 62 9.37 -4.16 -1.84
N ARG A 63 10.51 -3.93 -2.49
CA ARG A 63 10.59 -3.83 -3.96
C ARG A 63 10.24 -5.13 -4.70
N ASP A 64 10.41 -6.27 -4.05
CA ASP A 64 10.16 -7.60 -4.63
C ASP A 64 8.64 -7.91 -4.61
N ALA A 65 7.81 -7.08 -3.95
CA ALA A 65 6.37 -7.29 -3.86
C ALA A 65 5.65 -7.24 -5.22
N ARG A 66 6.23 -6.53 -6.20
CA ARG A 66 5.72 -6.46 -7.58
C ARG A 66 5.81 -7.77 -8.36
N GLU A 67 6.63 -8.71 -7.90
CA GLU A 67 6.84 -10.01 -8.55
C GLU A 67 5.80 -11.05 -8.12
N ARG A 68 4.98 -10.73 -7.12
CA ARG A 68 3.97 -11.65 -6.61
C ARG A 68 2.64 -11.50 -7.34
N PRO A 69 2.02 -12.62 -7.77
CA PRO A 69 0.72 -12.58 -8.40
C PRO A 69 -0.34 -12.09 -7.40
N GLY A 70 -1.16 -11.14 -7.84
CA GLY A 70 -2.30 -10.63 -7.10
C GLY A 70 -3.62 -10.96 -7.81
N ILE A 71 -4.73 -10.85 -7.08
CA ILE A 71 -6.09 -10.99 -7.63
C ILE A 71 -6.79 -9.65 -7.51
N LEU A 72 -7.28 -9.14 -8.64
CA LEU A 72 -8.20 -7.99 -8.68
C LEU A 72 -9.63 -8.49 -8.73
N LEU A 73 -10.53 -7.85 -7.98
CA LEU A 73 -11.96 -8.17 -7.94
C LEU A 73 -12.80 -6.91 -8.13
N GLY A 74 -14.08 -7.10 -8.45
CA GLY A 74 -15.08 -6.03 -8.57
C GLY A 74 -14.78 -5.02 -9.67
N GLN A 75 -15.17 -3.76 -9.45
CA GLN A 75 -15.04 -2.68 -10.43
C GLN A 75 -13.61 -2.51 -10.96
N THR A 76 -12.60 -2.61 -10.09
CA THR A 76 -11.19 -2.48 -10.48
C THR A 76 -10.76 -3.57 -11.46
N ALA A 77 -11.23 -4.80 -11.29
CA ALA A 77 -10.93 -5.90 -12.21
C ALA A 77 -11.58 -5.68 -13.58
N GLU A 78 -12.84 -5.22 -13.61
CA GLU A 78 -13.54 -4.94 -14.86
C GLU A 78 -12.88 -3.79 -15.64
N ILE A 79 -12.45 -2.75 -14.94
CA ILE A 79 -11.68 -1.64 -15.54
C ILE A 79 -10.34 -2.17 -16.10
N ALA A 80 -9.59 -2.96 -15.33
CA ALA A 80 -8.30 -3.50 -15.79
C ALA A 80 -8.45 -4.38 -17.05
N LYS A 81 -9.47 -5.24 -17.11
CA LYS A 81 -9.78 -6.05 -18.31
C LYS A 81 -10.16 -5.19 -19.51
N GLU A 82 -10.88 -4.09 -19.31
CA GLU A 82 -11.21 -3.15 -20.39
C GLU A 82 -9.95 -2.43 -20.88
N MET A 83 -9.06 -2.01 -19.97
CA MET A 83 -7.78 -1.37 -20.34
C MET A 83 -6.91 -2.32 -21.16
N GLU A 84 -6.80 -3.58 -20.75
CA GLU A 84 -6.07 -4.62 -21.49
C GLU A 84 -6.65 -4.83 -22.90
N ARG A 85 -7.99 -4.92 -23.02
CA ARG A 85 -8.66 -5.02 -24.34
C ARG A 85 -8.39 -3.81 -25.25
N ARG A 86 -8.12 -2.64 -24.66
CA ARG A 86 -7.79 -1.40 -25.36
C ARG A 86 -6.29 -1.24 -25.62
N GLY A 87 -5.45 -2.17 -25.16
CA GLY A 87 -3.99 -2.13 -25.32
C GLY A 87 -3.30 -1.04 -24.51
N LEU A 88 -3.88 -0.66 -23.36
CA LEU A 88 -3.34 0.31 -22.41
C LEU A 88 -2.53 -0.34 -21.29
#